data_AF-A0A850LC65-F1
#
_entry.id   AF-A0A850LC65-F1
#
_cell.length_a   1.000
_cell.length_b   1.000
_cell.length_c   1.000
_cell.angle_alpha   90.00
_cell.angle_beta   90.00
_cell.angle_gamma   90.00
#
_symmetry.space_group_name_H-M   'P 1'
#
loop_
_entity.id
_entity.type
_entity.pdbx_description
1 polymer ?
#
loop_
_entity_poly.entity_id
_entity_poly.type
_entity_poly.pdbx_seq_one_letter_code
_entity_poly.pdbx_strand_id
1 'polypeptide(L)'
;MRDLEVKLSIAIFFSLSEVIAFTTIRYVIYYIFVAFVESGGYGMELLFLLGFGLLGAGLAMTGDDDEESAPAEGFTFDDDQAVGTENDDILTVGDFPEGVTTIPEILGQGGDDLIDLNVPPDLYDDFGDDVINANGVSGRVDGGAGDDTITGFFSGGTIAGGAGDDSIDVASLSSDSLIVDGGEGDDFIDATDAAGGQALGGAGNDTIVAQGVGEAEGGSALFPDGGEGDDLIRFTAYSDFFPGYFVADQVVRGGEGADTFEILVNEGQHDSSLDDDVYSDTSLWSVPNVEIADFEPGVDKLVIEASRHDDAYELADVRMEEVDDGNGGLSTNVILAYEHDTLNTREIVVSLNATGVSCSDIEVEYLGETYPVPTT
;
A
#
# COMPACT_ATOMS: atom_id res chain seq x y z
N MET A 1 7.85 -40.43 46.84
CA MET A 1 8.12 -40.15 45.41
C MET A 1 7.09 -39.10 45.02
N ARG A 2 7.41 -37.82 45.25
CA ARG A 2 8.01 -36.86 44.29
C ARG A 2 7.04 -36.63 43.12
N ASP A 3 6.22 -35.57 43.13
CA ASP A 3 6.50 -34.14 42.82
C ASP A 3 7.24 -33.94 41.50
N LEU A 4 6.61 -33.23 40.55
CA LEU A 4 7.18 -32.02 39.94
C LEU A 4 6.12 -31.22 39.15
N GLU A 5 5.74 -30.06 39.69
CA GLU A 5 5.34 -28.87 38.93
C GLU A 5 6.59 -28.27 38.27
N VAL A 6 6.45 -27.64 37.10
CA VAL A 6 7.44 -26.68 36.60
C VAL A 6 6.72 -25.39 36.19
N LYS A 7 6.84 -24.38 37.05
CA LYS A 7 6.75 -22.96 36.69
C LYS A 7 8.06 -22.57 35.99
N LEU A 8 7.98 -21.77 34.93
CA LEU A 8 9.11 -20.96 34.49
C LEU A 8 8.68 -19.49 34.45
N SER A 9 9.15 -18.73 35.43
CA SER A 9 9.19 -17.28 35.42
C SER A 9 10.55 -16.86 34.87
N ILE A 10 10.59 -15.99 33.86
CA ILE A 10 11.79 -15.25 33.48
C ILE A 10 11.46 -13.77 33.62
N ALA A 11 12.02 -13.17 34.68
CA ALA A 11 12.16 -11.74 34.82
C ALA A 11 13.54 -11.37 34.30
N ILE A 12 13.61 -10.46 33.33
CA ILE A 12 14.86 -9.86 32.88
C ILE A 12 14.76 -8.36 33.11
N PHE A 13 15.54 -7.89 34.09
CA PHE A 13 15.94 -6.50 34.24
C PHE A 13 17.02 -6.20 33.19
N PHE A 14 16.87 -5.13 32.41
CA PHE A 14 18.01 -4.47 31.77
C PHE A 14 18.01 -2.97 32.03
N SER A 15 19.17 -2.53 32.50
CA SER A 15 19.63 -1.17 32.73
C SER A 15 19.87 -0.48 31.40
N LEU A 16 19.49 0.81 31.30
CA LEU A 16 19.93 1.71 30.25
C LEU A 16 21.47 1.77 30.19
N SER A 17 22.02 1.57 28.99
CA SER A 17 23.06 2.42 28.39
C SER A 17 23.45 1.90 26.99
N GLU A 18 23.10 2.69 25.97
CA GLU A 18 23.79 2.83 24.67
C GLU A 18 24.00 1.58 23.79
N VAL A 19 23.11 1.35 22.80
CA VAL A 19 23.44 1.14 21.37
C VAL A 19 22.16 1.43 20.55
N ILE A 20 22.15 2.51 19.77
CA ILE A 20 21.22 2.74 18.66
C ILE A 20 21.92 2.23 17.38
N ALA A 21 21.28 1.31 16.65
CA ALA A 21 21.21 1.31 15.18
C ALA A 21 20.54 0.01 14.68
N PHE A 22 19.26 0.16 14.27
CA PHE A 22 18.60 -0.49 13.14
C PHE A 22 19.10 -1.87 12.70
N THR A 23 18.43 -2.96 13.13
CA THR A 23 18.12 -4.16 12.30
C THR A 23 17.19 -5.11 13.09
N THR A 24 16.01 -4.70 13.57
CA THR A 24 15.02 -5.69 14.07
C THR A 24 13.58 -5.15 14.12
N ILE A 25 12.97 -4.84 12.98
CA ILE A 25 11.50 -4.85 12.81
C ILE A 25 11.19 -5.56 11.50
N ARG A 26 11.41 -6.88 11.47
CA ARG A 26 10.87 -7.81 10.44
C ARG A 26 10.29 -9.09 11.08
N TYR A 27 9.98 -9.04 12.38
CA TYR A 27 9.49 -10.19 13.14
C TYR A 27 8.40 -9.79 14.14
N VAL A 28 7.31 -9.16 13.68
CA VAL A 28 6.06 -9.04 14.48
C VAL A 28 4.78 -9.30 13.66
N ILE A 29 4.78 -9.17 12.33
CA ILE A 29 3.56 -9.44 11.52
C ILE A 29 3.36 -10.94 11.19
N TYR A 30 4.35 -11.80 11.45
CA TYR A 30 4.25 -13.23 11.16
C TYR A 30 3.50 -14.09 12.21
N TYR A 31 2.91 -13.49 13.27
CA TYR A 31 2.25 -14.25 14.35
C TYR A 31 0.76 -13.98 14.57
N ILE A 32 0.06 -13.27 13.68
CA ILE A 32 -1.40 -13.05 13.81
C ILE A 32 -2.24 -13.73 12.71
N PHE A 33 -1.64 -14.26 11.63
CA PHE A 33 -2.39 -14.90 10.54
C PHE A 33 -2.42 -16.45 10.53
N VAL A 34 -2.01 -17.12 11.62
CA VAL A 34 -2.11 -18.59 11.76
C VAL A 34 -2.99 -19.01 12.95
N ALA A 35 -4.06 -18.26 13.24
CA ALA A 35 -4.99 -18.62 14.31
C ALA A 35 -6.48 -18.65 13.92
N PHE A 36 -6.84 -18.51 12.63
CA PHE A 36 -8.25 -18.57 12.17
C PHE A 36 -8.55 -19.64 11.11
N VAL A 37 -7.73 -20.70 11.00
CA VAL A 37 -8.02 -21.87 10.14
C VAL A 37 -8.37 -23.13 10.96
N GLU A 38 -8.97 -22.97 12.15
CA GLU A 38 -9.60 -24.09 12.88
C GLU A 38 -11.01 -23.74 13.39
N SER A 39 -11.93 -23.36 12.49
CA SER A 39 -13.35 -23.73 12.64
C SER A 39 -14.05 -23.64 11.29
N GLY A 40 -14.16 -24.79 10.61
CA GLY A 40 -14.43 -24.83 9.18
C GLY A 40 -15.84 -24.45 8.73
N GLY A 41 -15.95 -24.15 7.43
CA GLY A 41 -17.21 -24.19 6.70
C GLY A 41 -17.20 -23.35 5.41
N TYR A 42 -16.97 -24.01 4.27
CA TYR A 42 -17.36 -23.63 2.89
C TYR A 42 -16.51 -22.60 2.13
N GLY A 43 -15.49 -23.13 1.45
CA GLY A 43 -15.24 -23.01 0.00
C GLY A 43 -15.31 -21.66 -0.71
N MET A 44 -14.12 -21.09 -0.98
CA MET A 44 -13.77 -20.40 -2.22
C MET A 44 -12.33 -20.81 -2.57
N GLU A 45 -12.11 -21.35 -3.77
CA GLU A 45 -10.77 -21.58 -4.33
C GLU A 45 -10.23 -20.23 -4.79
N LEU A 46 -9.24 -19.70 -4.08
CA LEU A 46 -8.45 -18.54 -4.51
C LEU A 46 -7.05 -19.07 -4.81
N LEU A 47 -6.72 -19.11 -6.10
CA LEU A 47 -5.44 -19.59 -6.61
C LEU A 47 -4.43 -18.43 -6.50
N PHE A 48 -3.83 -18.24 -5.33
CA PHE A 48 -2.74 -17.27 -5.18
C PHE A 48 -1.40 -17.92 -5.56
N LEU A 49 -0.73 -17.29 -6.53
CA LEU A 49 0.64 -17.53 -6.95
C LEU A 49 1.56 -17.20 -5.77
N LEU A 50 1.86 -18.21 -4.95
CA LEU A 50 2.73 -18.10 -3.81
C LEU A 50 4.18 -17.91 -4.27
N GLY A 51 4.75 -16.79 -3.82
CA GLY A 51 6.10 -16.32 -4.10
C GLY A 51 7.19 -17.38 -4.07
N PHE A 52 8.09 -17.26 -5.05
CA PHE A 52 9.40 -17.87 -5.05
C PHE A 52 10.46 -16.92 -4.45
N GLY A 53 10.19 -16.37 -3.27
CA GLY A 53 11.23 -15.82 -2.42
C GLY A 53 11.95 -16.93 -1.64
N LEU A 54 12.75 -17.78 -2.30
CA LEU A 54 13.80 -18.62 -1.68
C LEU A 54 14.54 -19.50 -2.69
N LEU A 55 15.57 -18.96 -3.36
CA LEU A 55 16.70 -19.75 -3.85
C LEU A 55 17.97 -18.91 -3.99
N GLY A 56 18.39 -18.31 -2.87
CA GLY A 56 19.67 -17.60 -2.75
C GLY A 56 20.37 -17.79 -1.40
N ALA A 57 20.03 -18.85 -0.65
CA ALA A 57 20.81 -19.21 0.53
C ALA A 57 22.06 -19.99 0.07
N GLY A 58 23.10 -19.24 -0.31
CA GLY A 58 24.45 -19.75 -0.42
C GLY A 58 24.83 -20.44 0.88
N LEU A 59 24.78 -21.77 0.89
CA LEU A 59 25.46 -22.60 1.87
C LEU A 59 26.96 -22.33 1.73
N ALA A 60 27.47 -21.38 2.50
CA ALA A 60 28.90 -21.18 2.69
C ALA A 60 29.50 -22.44 3.34
N MET A 61 29.89 -23.41 2.50
CA MET A 61 30.81 -24.47 2.88
C MET A 61 32.21 -23.89 2.80
N THR A 62 32.87 -23.76 3.95
CA THR A 62 34.25 -23.30 4.07
C THR A 62 35.19 -24.18 3.24
N GLY A 63 35.61 -23.67 2.09
CA GLY A 63 36.76 -24.13 1.32
C GLY A 63 37.60 -22.92 0.96
N ASP A 64 38.86 -22.89 1.43
CA ASP A 64 39.87 -21.99 0.90
C ASP A 64 40.06 -22.33 -0.58
N ASP A 65 39.40 -21.59 -1.47
CA ASP A 65 39.78 -21.45 -2.87
C ASP A 65 39.40 -20.02 -3.27
N ASP A 66 40.29 -19.34 -3.99
CA ASP A 66 40.08 -18.00 -4.53
C ASP A 66 38.90 -18.05 -5.52
N GLU A 67 37.66 -17.93 -5.03
CA GLU A 67 36.47 -17.73 -5.86
C GLU A 67 36.47 -16.28 -6.35
N GLU A 68 37.10 -16.08 -7.51
CA GLU A 68 36.72 -15.03 -8.46
C GLU A 68 35.19 -15.09 -8.58
N SER A 69 34.49 -13.98 -8.26
CA SER A 69 33.04 -13.92 -8.40
C SER A 69 32.68 -14.40 -9.80
N ALA A 70 31.69 -15.30 -9.90
CA ALA A 70 31.18 -15.69 -11.20
C ALA A 70 30.80 -14.38 -11.94
N PRO A 71 31.20 -14.21 -13.22
CA PRO A 71 30.72 -13.05 -13.97
C PRO A 71 29.19 -13.11 -14.03
N ALA A 72 28.54 -11.94 -14.03
CA ALA A 72 27.11 -11.85 -14.29
C ALA A 72 26.72 -12.79 -15.45
N GLU A 73 25.70 -13.62 -15.26
CA GLU A 73 25.17 -14.38 -16.38
C GLU A 73 24.37 -13.39 -17.23
N GLY A 74 24.92 -13.02 -18.40
CA GLY A 74 24.25 -12.11 -19.33
C GLY A 74 24.85 -10.72 -19.44
N PHE A 75 25.21 -10.09 -18.32
CA PHE A 75 25.56 -8.68 -18.34
C PHE A 75 26.99 -8.37 -18.77
N THR A 76 27.11 -7.27 -19.52
CA THR A 76 28.36 -6.60 -19.86
C THR A 76 28.44 -5.24 -19.17
N PHE A 77 29.60 -4.89 -18.63
CA PHE A 77 29.79 -3.67 -17.85
C PHE A 77 30.76 -2.71 -18.55
N ASP A 78 30.37 -1.43 -18.65
CA ASP A 78 31.22 -0.27 -18.97
C ASP A 78 31.17 0.74 -17.81
N ASP A 79 31.94 1.83 -17.89
CA ASP A 79 32.06 2.86 -16.85
C ASP A 79 30.71 3.50 -16.46
N ASP A 80 29.74 3.53 -17.39
CA ASP A 80 28.45 4.22 -17.22
C ASP A 80 27.22 3.29 -17.31
N GLN A 81 27.36 2.05 -17.81
CA GLN A 81 26.23 1.14 -18.10
C GLN A 81 26.53 -0.33 -17.75
N ALA A 82 25.51 -1.04 -17.28
CA ALA A 82 25.43 -2.50 -17.26
C ALA A 82 24.36 -2.93 -18.29
N VAL A 83 24.74 -3.70 -19.30
CA VAL A 83 23.87 -4.06 -20.42
C VAL A 83 23.75 -5.59 -20.53
N GLY A 84 22.52 -6.10 -20.44
CA GLY A 84 22.14 -7.49 -20.63
C GLY A 84 22.13 -7.92 -22.10
N THR A 85 21.50 -9.06 -22.36
CA THR A 85 21.37 -9.75 -23.63
C THR A 85 19.91 -9.88 -24.01
N GLU A 86 19.61 -10.68 -25.04
CA GLU A 86 18.22 -10.93 -25.46
C GLU A 86 17.74 -12.29 -24.93
N ASN A 87 18.36 -12.79 -23.86
CA ASN A 87 17.95 -13.99 -23.15
C ASN A 87 17.93 -13.66 -21.66
N ASP A 88 17.25 -14.53 -20.91
CA ASP A 88 17.16 -14.51 -19.46
C ASP A 88 18.55 -14.32 -18.81
N ASP A 89 18.71 -13.19 -18.15
CA ASP A 89 19.94 -12.76 -17.50
C ASP A 89 19.74 -12.61 -15.98
N ILE A 90 20.86 -12.59 -15.26
CA ILE A 90 20.86 -12.43 -13.80
C ILE A 90 21.86 -11.34 -13.40
N LEU A 91 21.37 -10.32 -12.72
CA LEU A 91 22.18 -9.24 -12.17
C LEU A 91 21.93 -9.06 -10.66
N THR A 92 22.97 -9.30 -9.88
CA THR A 92 22.97 -9.08 -8.43
C THR A 92 24.06 -8.10 -8.02
N VAL A 93 23.96 -7.56 -6.79
CA VAL A 93 25.01 -6.68 -6.22
C VAL A 93 26.40 -7.33 -6.23
N GLY A 94 26.48 -8.66 -6.20
CA GLY A 94 27.75 -9.39 -6.21
C GLY A 94 28.48 -9.39 -7.56
N ASP A 95 27.78 -9.06 -8.64
CA ASP A 95 28.30 -9.16 -10.00
C ASP A 95 29.05 -7.89 -10.45
N PHE A 96 28.91 -6.79 -9.71
CA PHE A 96 29.61 -5.54 -10.02
C PHE A 96 31.12 -5.65 -9.75
N PRO A 97 31.97 -5.14 -10.67
CA PRO A 97 33.41 -5.13 -10.48
C PRO A 97 33.86 -4.45 -9.18
N GLU A 98 34.94 -4.94 -8.57
CA GLU A 98 35.50 -4.32 -7.37
C GLU A 98 35.87 -2.84 -7.63
N GLY A 99 35.41 -1.95 -6.74
CA GLY A 99 35.72 -0.52 -6.80
C GLY A 99 34.66 0.33 -7.53
N VAL A 100 33.57 -0.28 -8.01
CA VAL A 100 32.36 0.45 -8.39
C VAL A 100 31.78 1.11 -7.14
N THR A 101 31.77 2.44 -7.12
CA THR A 101 31.23 3.24 -5.99
C THR A 101 29.83 3.79 -6.26
N THR A 102 29.38 3.72 -7.51
CA THR A 102 28.08 4.16 -8.01
C THR A 102 27.58 3.11 -8.98
N ILE A 103 26.35 2.63 -8.81
CA ILE A 103 25.77 1.70 -9.77
C ILE A 103 25.52 2.45 -11.09
N PRO A 104 25.93 1.90 -12.25
CA PRO A 104 25.63 2.44 -13.57
C PRO A 104 24.15 2.33 -13.93
N GLU A 105 23.75 2.95 -15.03
CA GLU A 105 22.44 2.67 -15.65
C GLU A 105 22.37 1.19 -16.06
N ILE A 106 21.22 0.56 -15.86
CA ILE A 106 21.00 -0.86 -16.16
C ILE A 106 20.03 -0.96 -17.31
N LEU A 107 20.43 -1.73 -18.31
CA LEU A 107 19.63 -2.05 -19.50
C LEU A 107 19.54 -3.57 -19.60
N GLY A 108 18.41 -4.19 -19.24
CA GLY A 108 18.24 -5.67 -19.33
C GLY A 108 18.14 -6.16 -20.76
N GLN A 109 17.43 -5.39 -21.59
CA GLN A 109 17.19 -5.58 -23.02
C GLN A 109 16.06 -6.56 -23.34
N GLY A 110 16.24 -7.86 -23.12
CA GLY A 110 15.27 -8.83 -23.60
C GLY A 110 15.40 -10.19 -22.93
N GLY A 111 14.28 -10.85 -22.67
CA GLY A 111 14.26 -12.15 -22.00
C GLY A 111 13.76 -12.00 -20.57
N ASP A 112 13.50 -13.11 -19.87
CA ASP A 112 12.91 -13.04 -18.53
C ASP A 112 14.05 -12.89 -17.50
N ASP A 113 14.30 -11.66 -17.07
CA ASP A 113 15.47 -11.25 -16.31
C ASP A 113 15.22 -11.27 -14.78
N LEU A 114 16.31 -11.48 -14.03
CA LEU A 114 16.32 -11.34 -12.56
C LEU A 114 17.32 -10.27 -12.13
N ILE A 115 16.82 -9.13 -11.68
CA ILE A 115 17.64 -8.01 -11.23
C ILE A 115 17.41 -7.75 -9.74
N ASP A 116 18.38 -8.11 -8.89
CA ASP A 116 18.30 -7.97 -7.42
C ASP A 116 19.37 -7.02 -6.88
N LEU A 117 18.97 -5.75 -6.67
CA LEU A 117 19.86 -4.65 -6.33
C LEU A 117 19.42 -3.91 -5.06
N ASN A 118 20.37 -3.74 -4.15
CA ASN A 118 20.17 -3.06 -2.86
C ASN A 118 20.68 -1.60 -2.86
N VAL A 119 20.68 -0.95 -4.02
CA VAL A 119 21.24 0.39 -4.26
C VAL A 119 20.55 0.98 -5.48
N PRO A 120 20.50 2.32 -5.64
CA PRO A 120 19.68 2.98 -6.67
C PRO A 120 20.27 2.88 -8.08
N PRO A 121 19.63 2.18 -9.05
CA PRO A 121 19.87 2.43 -10.47
C PRO A 121 18.79 3.33 -11.09
N ASP A 122 19.13 3.89 -12.24
CA ASP A 122 18.18 4.01 -13.34
C ASP A 122 18.20 2.66 -14.07
N LEU A 123 17.08 1.93 -14.09
CA LEU A 123 16.93 0.58 -14.66
C LEU A 123 15.83 0.60 -15.73
N TYR A 124 16.12 -0.03 -16.88
CA TYR A 124 15.19 -0.22 -17.99
C TYR A 124 15.33 -1.65 -18.54
N ASP A 125 14.31 -2.50 -18.42
CA ASP A 125 14.37 -3.91 -18.86
C ASP A 125 13.87 -4.16 -20.29
N ASP A 126 13.24 -3.17 -20.92
CA ASP A 126 12.77 -3.16 -22.33
C ASP A 126 11.75 -4.27 -22.69
N PHE A 127 12.06 -5.57 -22.54
CA PHE A 127 11.18 -6.72 -22.86
C PHE A 127 11.47 -7.95 -21.99
N GLY A 128 10.43 -8.67 -21.55
CA GLY A 128 10.60 -9.85 -20.71
C GLY A 128 9.48 -9.95 -19.68
N ASP A 129 9.27 -11.13 -19.09
CA ASP A 129 8.53 -11.22 -17.83
C ASP A 129 9.56 -11.14 -16.69
N ASP A 130 9.86 -9.94 -16.21
CA ASP A 130 11.05 -9.65 -15.40
C ASP A 130 10.79 -9.66 -13.89
N VAL A 131 11.82 -9.95 -13.10
CA VAL A 131 11.77 -9.88 -11.63
C VAL A 131 12.80 -8.88 -11.13
N ILE A 132 12.30 -7.72 -10.73
CA ILE A 132 13.11 -6.57 -10.31
C ILE A 132 12.94 -6.31 -8.82
N ASN A 133 14.03 -6.37 -8.07
CA ASN A 133 14.10 -5.94 -6.68
C ASN A 133 15.03 -4.73 -6.56
N ALA A 134 14.43 -3.55 -6.37
CA ALA A 134 15.08 -2.25 -6.45
C ALA A 134 14.97 -1.51 -5.10
N ASN A 135 15.87 -1.82 -4.15
CA ASN A 135 15.89 -1.16 -2.85
C ASN A 135 16.77 0.09 -2.82
N GLY A 136 16.32 1.13 -2.11
CA GLY A 136 17.07 2.36 -1.88
C GLY A 136 17.01 3.35 -3.04
N VAL A 137 16.02 3.21 -3.92
CA VAL A 137 15.90 3.99 -5.15
C VAL A 137 15.39 5.42 -4.89
N SER A 138 15.99 6.35 -5.63
CA SER A 138 15.43 7.67 -5.94
C SER A 138 15.47 7.97 -7.45
N GLY A 139 15.75 6.95 -8.26
CA GLY A 139 15.88 7.01 -9.72
C GLY A 139 14.65 6.45 -10.42
N ARG A 140 14.82 5.94 -11.64
CA ARG A 140 13.76 5.29 -12.42
C ARG A 140 13.95 3.77 -12.44
N VAL A 141 12.84 3.05 -12.28
CA VAL A 141 12.72 1.62 -12.62
C VAL A 141 11.64 1.52 -13.68
N ASP A 142 11.90 0.77 -14.74
CA ASP A 142 11.03 0.57 -15.90
C ASP A 142 11.15 -0.90 -16.31
N GLY A 143 10.12 -1.71 -16.04
CA GLY A 143 10.09 -3.13 -16.40
C GLY A 143 10.06 -3.34 -17.91
N GLY A 144 9.31 -2.49 -18.62
CA GLY A 144 9.36 -2.44 -20.07
C GLY A 144 8.17 -3.14 -20.68
N ALA A 145 8.32 -4.35 -21.22
CA ALA A 145 7.20 -5.03 -21.87
C ALA A 145 7.19 -6.54 -21.58
N GLY A 146 6.09 -7.02 -21.03
CA GLY A 146 5.87 -8.36 -20.50
C GLY A 146 5.28 -8.25 -19.10
N ASP A 147 4.99 -9.37 -18.46
CA ASP A 147 4.30 -9.38 -17.17
C ASP A 147 5.33 -9.31 -16.02
N ASP A 148 5.66 -8.10 -15.57
CA ASP A 148 6.78 -7.84 -14.67
C ASP A 148 6.41 -7.94 -13.19
N THR A 149 7.39 -8.29 -12.35
CA THR A 149 7.28 -8.22 -10.89
C THR A 149 8.31 -7.26 -10.32
N ILE A 150 7.85 -6.11 -9.85
CA ILE A 150 8.70 -5.04 -9.32
C ILE A 150 8.48 -4.89 -7.82
N THR A 151 9.56 -4.99 -7.05
CA THR A 151 9.52 -4.81 -5.59
C THR A 151 10.59 -3.82 -5.13
N GLY A 152 10.31 -3.01 -4.11
CA GLY A 152 11.37 -2.19 -3.55
C GLY A 152 10.98 -1.22 -2.43
N PHE A 153 12.02 -0.75 -1.74
CA PHE A 153 11.92 0.34 -0.78
C PHE A 153 12.46 1.64 -1.39
N PHE A 154 11.58 2.61 -1.62
CA PHE A 154 11.86 3.83 -2.37
C PHE A 154 11.92 5.05 -1.46
N SER A 155 12.87 5.95 -1.70
CA SER A 155 12.91 7.28 -1.08
C SER A 155 12.27 8.36 -1.96
N GLY A 156 11.71 7.94 -3.10
CA GLY A 156 11.15 8.74 -4.19
C GLY A 156 11.51 8.12 -5.53
N GLY A 157 11.18 8.78 -6.64
CA GLY A 157 11.50 8.31 -7.99
C GLY A 157 10.28 7.82 -8.75
N THR A 158 10.53 7.17 -9.88
CA THR A 158 9.48 6.68 -10.77
C THR A 158 9.64 5.18 -10.96
N ILE A 159 8.57 4.44 -10.74
CA ILE A 159 8.45 3.03 -11.07
C ILE A 159 7.42 2.95 -12.18
N ALA A 160 7.77 2.30 -13.28
CA ALA A 160 6.86 1.94 -14.35
C ALA A 160 6.90 0.42 -14.52
N GLY A 161 5.75 -0.24 -14.52
CA GLY A 161 5.62 -1.63 -14.96
C GLY A 161 5.93 -1.69 -16.46
N GLY A 162 5.07 -1.04 -17.25
CA GLY A 162 5.31 -0.84 -18.67
C GLY A 162 4.13 -1.32 -19.49
N ALA A 163 4.31 -2.36 -20.30
CA ALA A 163 3.22 -2.97 -21.06
C ALA A 163 3.14 -4.46 -20.76
N GLY A 164 2.03 -4.95 -20.22
CA GLY A 164 1.86 -6.30 -19.70
C GLY A 164 1.09 -6.23 -18.39
N ASP A 165 0.69 -7.38 -17.85
CA ASP A 165 -0.06 -7.42 -16.58
C ASP A 165 0.95 -7.45 -15.42
N ASP A 166 1.31 -6.27 -14.88
CA ASP A 166 2.42 -6.10 -13.95
C ASP A 166 2.01 -6.25 -12.47
N SER A 167 2.96 -6.65 -11.63
CA SER A 167 2.80 -6.74 -10.17
C SER A 167 3.84 -5.89 -9.45
N ILE A 168 3.40 -4.78 -8.86
CA ILE A 168 4.25 -3.76 -8.26
C ILE A 168 3.99 -3.65 -6.74
N ASP A 169 4.99 -3.94 -5.91
CA ASP A 169 4.95 -3.79 -4.44
C ASP A 169 6.00 -2.77 -3.97
N VAL A 170 5.54 -1.62 -3.49
CA VAL A 170 6.40 -0.52 -3.07
C VAL A 170 6.20 -0.11 -1.62
N ALA A 171 7.31 0.13 -0.95
CA ALA A 171 7.35 0.75 0.38
C ALA A 171 8.13 2.06 0.35
N SER A 172 7.71 3.08 1.11
CA SER A 172 8.42 4.36 1.23
C SER A 172 8.17 5.02 2.58
N LEU A 173 9.22 5.56 3.21
CA LEU A 173 9.10 6.21 4.53
C LEU A 173 8.66 7.69 4.48
N SER A 174 8.71 8.36 3.33
CA SER A 174 8.14 9.71 3.10
C SER A 174 8.64 10.25 1.75
N SER A 175 7.83 10.21 0.70
CA SER A 175 8.20 10.85 -0.56
C SER A 175 7.00 11.31 -1.36
N ASP A 176 6.71 12.62 -1.32
CA ASP A 176 5.76 13.26 -2.24
C ASP A 176 6.19 13.14 -3.71
N SER A 177 7.40 12.63 -3.97
CA SER A 177 7.99 12.45 -5.30
C SER A 177 7.99 11.00 -5.80
N LEU A 178 7.34 10.08 -5.08
CA LEU A 178 7.12 8.73 -5.57
C LEU A 178 6.01 8.74 -6.62
N ILE A 179 6.28 8.15 -7.78
CA ILE A 179 5.29 7.86 -8.81
C ILE A 179 5.42 6.37 -9.12
N VAL A 180 4.32 5.66 -8.92
CA VAL A 180 4.14 4.28 -9.39
C VAL A 180 3.15 4.32 -10.52
N ASP A 181 3.48 3.72 -11.65
CA ASP A 181 2.70 3.67 -12.88
C ASP A 181 2.67 2.21 -13.33
N GLY A 182 1.49 1.59 -13.41
CA GLY A 182 1.33 0.22 -13.93
C GLY A 182 1.66 0.21 -15.41
N GLY A 183 0.87 0.93 -16.20
CA GLY A 183 1.14 1.19 -17.61
C GLY A 183 0.01 0.68 -18.50
N GLU A 184 0.32 -0.11 -19.53
CA GLU A 184 -0.70 -0.80 -20.33
C GLU A 184 -0.85 -2.25 -19.85
N GLY A 185 -2.02 -2.69 -19.39
CA GLY A 185 -2.25 -4.05 -18.90
C GLY A 185 -3.19 -4.06 -17.71
N ASP A 186 -3.61 -5.24 -17.25
CA ASP A 186 -4.38 -5.36 -16.02
C ASP A 186 -3.41 -5.48 -14.82
N ASP A 187 -3.04 -4.34 -14.22
CA ASP A 187 -1.93 -4.24 -13.25
C ASP A 187 -2.37 -4.44 -11.79
N PHE A 188 -1.44 -4.89 -10.95
CA PHE A 188 -1.60 -4.95 -9.50
C PHE A 188 -0.55 -4.07 -8.81
N ILE A 189 -1.01 -3.03 -8.09
CA ILE A 189 -0.15 -2.11 -7.35
C ILE A 189 -0.47 -2.19 -5.85
N ASP A 190 0.47 -2.70 -5.05
CA ASP A 190 0.44 -2.57 -3.58
C ASP A 190 1.39 -1.47 -3.12
N ALA A 191 0.81 -0.36 -2.69
CA ALA A 191 1.50 0.79 -2.14
C ALA A 191 1.05 1.05 -0.69
N THR A 192 0.59 0.00 0.01
CA THR A 192 0.14 0.10 1.40
C THR A 192 1.27 0.62 2.30
N ASP A 193 2.52 0.24 2.07
CA ASP A 193 3.66 0.70 2.88
C ASP A 193 4.33 1.99 2.32
N ALA A 194 3.68 2.69 1.38
CA ALA A 194 4.19 3.93 0.80
C ALA A 194 3.60 5.19 1.44
N ALA A 195 4.49 6.06 1.94
CA ALA A 195 4.13 7.36 2.49
C ALA A 195 4.23 8.47 1.43
N GLY A 196 3.11 8.76 0.77
CA GLY A 196 2.99 9.87 -0.18
C GLY A 196 3.40 9.53 -1.61
N GLY A 197 2.94 10.37 -2.56
CA GLY A 197 3.18 10.18 -3.99
C GLY A 197 1.91 9.86 -4.77
N GLN A 198 2.07 9.20 -5.91
CA GLN A 198 0.97 8.76 -6.78
C GLN A 198 1.12 7.28 -7.09
N ALA A 199 -0.01 6.58 -7.15
CA ALA A 199 -0.12 5.27 -7.77
C ALA A 199 -1.12 5.39 -8.91
N LEU A 200 -0.68 5.07 -10.13
CA LEU A 200 -1.44 5.18 -11.36
C LEU A 200 -1.56 3.76 -11.92
N GLY A 201 -2.77 3.28 -12.15
CA GLY A 201 -2.99 1.98 -12.81
C GLY A 201 -2.56 2.06 -14.27
N GLY A 202 -3.19 2.96 -15.02
CA GLY A 202 -2.83 3.22 -16.41
C GLY A 202 -3.97 2.85 -17.34
N ALA A 203 -3.76 1.94 -18.27
CA ALA A 203 -4.78 1.45 -19.19
C ALA A 203 -4.96 -0.05 -19.03
N GLY A 204 -6.15 -0.47 -18.62
CA GLY A 204 -6.49 -1.84 -18.29
C GLY A 204 -7.34 -1.86 -17.02
N ASN A 205 -7.67 -3.04 -16.50
CA ASN A 205 -8.49 -3.17 -15.29
C ASN A 205 -7.58 -3.40 -14.10
N ASP A 206 -7.19 -2.32 -13.46
CA ASP A 206 -6.12 -2.30 -12.49
C ASP A 206 -6.65 -2.56 -11.07
N THR A 207 -5.78 -3.07 -10.21
CA THR A 207 -6.04 -3.19 -8.78
C THR A 207 -5.00 -2.42 -7.99
N ILE A 208 -5.43 -1.37 -7.30
CA ILE A 208 -4.56 -0.53 -6.48
C ILE A 208 -4.92 -0.70 -5.00
N VAL A 209 -3.93 -1.02 -4.18
CA VAL A 209 -4.05 -1.11 -2.71
C VAL A 209 -3.19 -0.02 -2.07
N ALA A 210 -3.82 0.87 -1.32
CA ALA A 210 -3.16 2.03 -0.72
C ALA A 210 -3.76 2.42 0.64
N GLN A 211 -3.07 3.30 1.35
CA GLN A 211 -3.57 3.90 2.59
C GLN A 211 -3.35 5.41 2.60
N GLY A 212 -4.21 6.12 3.33
CA GLY A 212 -4.14 7.59 3.43
C GLY A 212 -3.12 8.13 4.44
N VAL A 213 -2.31 7.29 5.08
CA VAL A 213 -1.25 7.71 6.02
C VAL A 213 0.12 7.56 5.39
N GLY A 214 0.90 8.64 5.35
CA GLY A 214 2.34 8.56 5.46
C GLY A 214 2.76 8.65 6.93
N GLU A 215 3.65 7.76 7.39
CA GLU A 215 4.00 7.66 8.81
C GLU A 215 4.26 9.03 9.49
N ALA A 216 3.78 9.11 10.74
CA ALA A 216 3.71 10.31 11.56
C ALA A 216 5.02 11.12 11.60
N GLU A 217 5.05 12.22 10.86
CA GLU A 217 5.75 13.50 11.14
C GLU A 217 5.66 14.45 9.91
N GLY A 218 4.53 14.40 9.19
CA GLY A 218 4.28 15.25 8.00
C GLY A 218 4.15 14.50 6.67
N GLY A 219 3.78 13.21 6.68
CA GLY A 219 3.58 12.43 5.47
C GLY A 219 2.39 12.93 4.64
N SER A 220 2.58 13.04 3.33
CA SER A 220 1.49 13.22 2.37
C SER A 220 0.77 11.89 2.16
N ALA A 221 -0.52 11.94 1.85
CA ALA A 221 -1.25 10.76 1.40
C ALA A 221 -0.72 10.31 0.03
N LEU A 222 -0.76 9.01 -0.24
CA LEU A 222 -0.65 8.50 -1.59
C LEU A 222 -1.98 8.76 -2.32
N PHE A 223 -1.91 9.22 -3.57
CA PHE A 223 -3.08 9.48 -4.40
C PHE A 223 -3.21 8.38 -5.47
N PRO A 224 -4.06 7.35 -5.25
CA PRO A 224 -4.36 6.36 -6.26
C PRO A 224 -5.30 6.92 -7.35
N ASP A 225 -5.01 6.54 -8.60
CA ASP A 225 -5.78 6.85 -9.81
C ASP A 225 -5.81 5.58 -10.67
N GLY A 226 -6.99 5.02 -10.95
CA GLY A 226 -7.15 3.80 -11.74
C GLY A 226 -6.68 4.01 -13.18
N GLY A 227 -7.37 4.86 -13.92
CA GLY A 227 -6.97 5.26 -15.26
C GLY A 227 -8.03 4.92 -16.29
N GLU A 228 -7.67 4.28 -17.40
CA GLU A 228 -8.62 3.78 -18.40
C GLU A 228 -8.95 2.31 -18.12
N GLY A 229 -10.18 1.96 -17.75
CA GLY A 229 -10.63 0.59 -17.54
C GLY A 229 -11.55 0.46 -16.33
N ASP A 230 -12.01 -0.77 -16.05
CA ASP A 230 -12.88 -1.01 -14.90
C ASP A 230 -12.01 -1.34 -13.68
N ASP A 231 -11.64 -0.33 -12.88
CA ASP A 231 -10.60 -0.47 -11.85
C ASP A 231 -11.13 -0.86 -10.47
N LEU A 232 -10.26 -1.45 -9.65
CA LEU A 232 -10.51 -1.75 -8.25
C LEU A 232 -9.51 -1.04 -7.34
N ILE A 233 -10.00 -0.08 -6.56
CA ILE A 233 -9.16 0.66 -5.62
C ILE A 233 -9.54 0.32 -4.19
N ARG A 234 -8.62 -0.37 -3.49
CA ARG A 234 -8.71 -0.65 -2.05
C ARG A 234 -7.95 0.41 -1.28
N PHE A 235 -8.66 1.20 -0.50
CA PHE A 235 -8.07 2.32 0.21
C PHE A 235 -8.38 2.27 1.70
N THR A 236 -7.34 2.15 2.53
CA THR A 236 -7.49 2.29 3.98
C THR A 236 -7.43 3.75 4.37
N ALA A 237 -8.59 4.33 4.67
CA ALA A 237 -8.68 5.72 5.04
C ALA A 237 -8.40 5.93 6.53
N TYR A 238 -7.57 6.93 6.82
CA TYR A 238 -7.21 7.33 8.16
C TYR A 238 -8.17 8.38 8.67
N SER A 239 -8.92 8.01 9.70
CA SER A 239 -9.84 8.91 10.38
C SER A 239 -9.18 9.49 11.60
N ASP A 240 -9.06 10.81 11.66
CA ASP A 240 -8.47 11.47 12.80
C ASP A 240 -9.19 12.75 13.21
N PHE A 241 -9.33 12.91 14.53
CA PHE A 241 -9.99 14.04 15.14
C PHE A 241 -9.01 14.95 15.89
N PHE A 242 -7.69 14.77 15.79
CA PHE A 242 -6.71 15.65 16.44
C PHE A 242 -6.76 17.10 15.92
N PRO A 243 -7.07 18.09 16.77
CA PRO A 243 -7.00 19.47 16.38
C PRO A 243 -5.54 19.93 16.35
N GLY A 244 -5.08 20.33 15.16
CA GLY A 244 -3.73 20.85 14.93
C GLY A 244 -2.77 19.88 14.23
N TYR A 245 -3.18 18.62 14.04
CA TYR A 245 -2.59 17.73 13.04
C TYR A 245 -3.57 17.65 11.87
N PHE A 246 -3.14 18.10 10.70
CA PHE A 246 -3.90 17.88 9.48
C PHE A 246 -3.59 16.46 9.03
N VAL A 247 -4.62 15.61 8.92
CA VAL A 247 -4.53 14.46 8.02
C VAL A 247 -4.39 15.04 6.61
N ALA A 248 -3.48 14.48 5.81
CA ALA A 248 -3.38 14.88 4.41
C ALA A 248 -4.72 14.64 3.71
N ASP A 249 -5.02 15.41 2.67
CA ASP A 249 -6.21 15.16 1.86
C ASP A 249 -6.11 13.72 1.31
N GLN A 250 -7.12 12.90 1.60
CA GLN A 250 -7.19 11.54 1.10
C GLN A 250 -8.11 11.56 -0.11
N VAL A 251 -7.51 11.46 -1.29
CA VAL A 251 -8.24 11.58 -2.56
C VAL A 251 -7.95 10.36 -3.41
N VAL A 252 -9.01 9.76 -3.92
CA VAL A 252 -8.98 8.59 -4.81
C VAL A 252 -9.68 8.95 -6.12
N ARG A 253 -9.19 8.40 -7.23
CA ARG A 253 -9.80 8.54 -8.57
C ARG A 253 -9.90 7.19 -9.25
N GLY A 254 -11.01 6.94 -9.92
CA GLY A 254 -11.21 5.74 -10.73
C GLY A 254 -10.74 5.96 -12.17
N GLY A 255 -11.09 7.11 -12.76
CA GLY A 255 -10.78 7.44 -14.14
C GLY A 255 -11.93 7.16 -15.11
N GLU A 256 -11.63 6.58 -16.26
CA GLU A 256 -12.61 6.18 -17.27
C GLU A 256 -12.97 4.70 -17.12
N GLY A 257 -14.20 4.38 -16.75
CA GLY A 257 -14.68 2.99 -16.75
C GLY A 257 -15.72 2.78 -15.68
N ALA A 258 -15.98 1.53 -15.33
CA ALA A 258 -16.87 1.18 -14.23
C ALA A 258 -16.06 0.77 -12.99
N ASP A 259 -15.74 1.77 -12.17
CA ASP A 259 -14.76 1.59 -11.09
C ASP A 259 -15.40 1.11 -9.79
N THR A 260 -14.64 0.37 -9.01
CA THR A 260 -15.01 -0.05 -7.66
C THR A 260 -14.05 0.51 -6.63
N PHE A 261 -14.58 1.30 -5.71
CA PHE A 261 -13.85 1.85 -4.57
C PHE A 261 -14.18 1.04 -3.32
N GLU A 262 -13.23 0.26 -2.81
CA GLU A 262 -13.31 -0.45 -1.52
C GLU A 262 -12.60 0.38 -0.44
N ILE A 263 -13.37 1.13 0.34
CA ILE A 263 -12.84 2.07 1.34
C ILE A 263 -12.98 1.48 2.75
N LEU A 264 -11.86 1.23 3.42
CA LEU A 264 -11.83 0.87 4.83
C LEU A 264 -11.84 2.13 5.69
N VAL A 265 -12.79 2.21 6.63
CA VAL A 265 -12.92 3.33 7.57
C VAL A 265 -13.18 2.85 9.01
N ASN A 266 -12.86 3.70 9.99
CA ASN A 266 -13.29 3.55 11.38
C ASN A 266 -13.58 4.93 11.98
N GLU A 267 -14.08 4.97 13.21
CA GLU A 267 -14.44 6.19 13.94
C GLU A 267 -13.24 7.05 14.40
N GLY A 268 -12.03 6.69 13.99
CA GLY A 268 -10.79 7.40 14.27
C GLY A 268 -10.30 7.31 15.72
N GLN A 269 -9.15 7.91 15.97
CA GLN A 269 -8.58 8.01 17.32
C GLN A 269 -8.94 9.36 17.97
N HIS A 270 -8.89 9.38 19.31
CA HIS A 270 -8.92 10.61 20.09
C HIS A 270 -7.88 10.52 21.19
N ASP A 271 -6.93 11.46 21.19
CA ASP A 271 -5.99 11.56 22.30
C ASP A 271 -6.52 12.45 23.41
N SER A 272 -6.89 11.78 24.49
CA SER A 272 -7.25 12.37 25.77
C SER A 272 -6.15 13.20 26.45
N SER A 273 -4.92 13.22 25.91
CA SER A 273 -3.77 13.96 26.45
C SER A 273 -3.70 15.41 25.96
N LEU A 274 -4.43 15.75 24.89
CA LEU A 274 -4.57 17.12 24.41
C LEU A 274 -5.70 17.84 25.19
N ASP A 275 -5.48 19.14 25.45
CA ASP A 275 -6.35 19.97 26.29
C ASP A 275 -7.79 20.00 25.75
N ASP A 276 -8.77 19.65 26.60
CA ASP A 276 -10.22 19.60 26.27
C ASP A 276 -10.73 20.91 25.63
N ASP A 277 -10.06 22.04 25.88
CA ASP A 277 -10.42 23.38 25.38
C ASP A 277 -10.23 23.56 23.85
N VAL A 278 -9.54 22.64 23.16
CA VAL A 278 -9.37 22.70 21.70
C VAL A 278 -10.56 22.07 20.96
N TYR A 279 -11.28 21.16 21.62
CA TYR A 279 -12.50 20.57 21.08
C TYR A 279 -13.69 21.46 21.43
N SER A 280 -14.52 21.82 20.46
CA SER A 280 -15.79 22.47 20.79
C SER A 280 -16.63 21.52 21.64
N ASP A 281 -17.28 22.05 22.68
CA ASP A 281 -18.29 21.38 23.54
C ASP A 281 -19.57 21.03 22.74
N THR A 282 -19.38 20.39 21.59
CA THR A 282 -20.41 19.89 20.70
C THR A 282 -20.44 18.38 20.83
N SER A 283 -21.62 17.83 21.05
CA SER A 283 -21.84 16.38 21.21
C SER A 283 -21.58 15.56 19.93
N LEU A 284 -21.18 16.23 18.84
CA LEU A 284 -20.95 15.68 17.52
C LEU A 284 -19.65 16.25 16.96
N TRP A 285 -18.77 15.36 16.51
CA TRP A 285 -17.59 15.68 15.72
C TRP A 285 -17.72 15.03 14.35
N SER A 286 -17.40 15.77 13.29
CA SER A 286 -17.52 15.30 11.91
C SER A 286 -16.21 15.57 11.18
N VAL A 287 -15.70 14.59 10.44
CA VAL A 287 -14.44 14.68 9.69
C VAL A 287 -14.68 14.31 8.22
N PRO A 288 -14.34 15.19 7.26
CA PRO A 288 -14.11 14.81 5.87
C PRO A 288 -12.95 13.82 5.83
N ASN A 289 -13.23 12.56 5.49
CA ASN A 289 -12.26 11.48 5.61
C ASN A 289 -11.57 11.19 4.29
N VAL A 290 -12.33 10.79 3.27
CA VAL A 290 -11.82 10.53 1.92
C VAL A 290 -12.75 11.15 0.88
N GLU A 291 -12.16 11.62 -0.20
CA GLU A 291 -12.84 12.11 -1.39
C GLU A 291 -12.62 11.16 -2.56
N ILE A 292 -13.70 10.73 -3.20
CA ILE A 292 -13.66 10.13 -4.52
C ILE A 292 -13.97 11.24 -5.52
N ALA A 293 -12.93 11.67 -6.23
CA ALA A 293 -12.92 12.97 -6.91
C ALA A 293 -13.67 12.99 -8.25
N ASP A 294 -13.98 11.83 -8.82
CA ASP A 294 -14.52 11.64 -10.17
C ASP A 294 -15.68 10.64 -10.27
N PHE A 295 -16.24 10.19 -9.14
CA PHE A 295 -17.32 9.18 -9.09
C PHE A 295 -18.44 9.42 -10.11
N GLU A 296 -18.74 8.44 -10.96
CA GLU A 296 -19.81 8.45 -11.95
C GLU A 296 -21.05 7.65 -11.46
N PRO A 297 -22.16 8.31 -11.08
CA PRO A 297 -23.34 7.63 -10.58
C PRO A 297 -23.96 6.63 -11.57
N GLY A 298 -24.18 5.40 -11.12
CA GLY A 298 -24.75 4.32 -11.92
C GLY A 298 -23.74 3.62 -12.85
N VAL A 299 -22.47 4.03 -12.81
CA VAL A 299 -21.34 3.39 -13.47
C VAL A 299 -20.40 2.85 -12.39
N ASP A 300 -19.98 3.71 -11.47
CA ASP A 300 -19.08 3.35 -10.38
C ASP A 300 -19.81 2.77 -9.18
N LYS A 301 -19.04 2.05 -8.36
CA LYS A 301 -19.50 1.47 -7.10
C LYS A 301 -18.58 1.87 -5.95
N LEU A 302 -19.18 2.35 -4.85
CA LEU A 302 -18.50 2.51 -3.57
C LEU A 302 -18.92 1.37 -2.63
N VAL A 303 -17.93 0.64 -2.12
CA VAL A 303 -18.06 -0.32 -1.02
C VAL A 303 -17.32 0.26 0.19
N ILE A 304 -18.03 0.52 1.28
CA ILE A 304 -17.43 0.98 2.53
C ILE A 304 -17.33 -0.19 3.50
N GLU A 305 -16.12 -0.57 3.85
CA GLU A 305 -15.85 -1.51 4.94
C GLU A 305 -15.69 -0.72 6.24
N ALA A 306 -16.79 -0.61 6.97
CA ALA A 306 -16.83 0.02 8.28
C ALA A 306 -16.30 -0.92 9.36
N SER A 307 -15.34 -0.43 10.13
CA SER A 307 -14.74 -1.13 11.27
C SER A 307 -14.79 -0.28 12.53
N ARG A 308 -14.24 -0.80 13.63
CA ARG A 308 -14.09 -0.04 14.87
C ARG A 308 -12.64 -0.04 15.30
N HIS A 309 -12.18 1.13 15.71
CA HIS A 309 -10.90 1.24 16.40
C HIS A 309 -11.06 0.98 17.91
N ASP A 310 -12.12 1.51 18.52
CA ASP A 310 -12.54 1.33 19.89
C ASP A 310 -13.89 0.58 19.94
N ASP A 311 -13.87 -0.61 20.53
CA ASP A 311 -15.04 -1.48 20.68
C ASP A 311 -16.19 -0.85 21.47
N ALA A 312 -15.97 0.27 22.17
CA ALA A 312 -17.01 1.00 22.88
C ALA A 312 -17.85 1.92 21.98
N TYR A 313 -17.41 2.20 20.75
CA TYR A 313 -18.25 2.83 19.73
C TYR A 313 -19.11 1.80 19.00
N GLU A 314 -20.23 2.24 18.44
CA GLU A 314 -21.11 1.43 17.59
C GLU A 314 -21.54 2.26 16.38
N LEU A 315 -21.57 1.64 15.19
CA LEU A 315 -22.11 2.28 13.99
C LEU A 315 -23.64 2.38 14.11
N ALA A 316 -24.13 3.58 14.42
CA ALA A 316 -25.52 3.83 14.77
C ALA A 316 -26.38 4.27 13.58
N ASP A 317 -25.77 4.95 12.60
CA ASP A 317 -26.46 5.46 11.42
C ASP A 317 -25.51 5.56 10.21
N VAL A 318 -26.08 5.33 9.02
CA VAL A 318 -25.44 5.60 7.73
C VAL A 318 -26.44 6.36 6.88
N ARG A 319 -26.03 7.49 6.32
CA ARG A 319 -26.93 8.32 5.50
C ARG A 319 -26.20 8.99 4.35
N MET A 320 -26.97 9.40 3.35
CA MET A 320 -26.49 10.18 2.22
C MET A 320 -27.04 11.60 2.27
N GLU A 321 -26.20 12.60 2.05
CA GLU A 321 -26.58 14.01 2.01
C GLU A 321 -26.00 14.69 0.76
N GLU A 322 -26.83 15.43 0.02
CA GLU A 322 -26.31 16.36 -0.99
C GLU A 322 -25.84 17.64 -0.30
N VAL A 323 -24.60 18.05 -0.61
CA VAL A 323 -23.96 19.25 -0.05
C VAL A 323 -23.48 20.18 -1.17
N ASP A 324 -23.30 21.46 -0.86
CA ASP A 324 -22.73 22.45 -1.79
C ASP A 324 -21.22 22.18 -1.92
N ASP A 325 -20.73 22.04 -3.16
CA ASP A 325 -19.32 21.76 -3.46
C ASP A 325 -18.40 22.99 -3.28
N GLY A 326 -18.97 24.15 -2.91
CA GLY A 326 -18.25 25.42 -2.75
C GLY A 326 -17.95 26.13 -4.07
N ASN A 327 -18.24 25.51 -5.22
CA ASN A 327 -18.06 26.01 -6.57
C ASN A 327 -19.39 26.23 -7.31
N GLY A 328 -20.52 26.08 -6.61
CA GLY A 328 -21.86 26.30 -7.13
C GLY A 328 -22.49 25.06 -7.79
N GLY A 329 -21.87 23.90 -7.61
CA GLY A 329 -22.43 22.57 -7.85
C GLY A 329 -22.90 21.92 -6.54
N LEU A 330 -23.18 20.63 -6.61
CA LEU A 330 -23.48 19.80 -5.44
C LEU A 330 -22.53 18.58 -5.46
N SER A 331 -22.28 18.01 -4.29
CA SER A 331 -21.63 16.71 -4.12
C SER A 331 -22.48 15.84 -3.19
N THR A 332 -22.21 14.54 -3.15
CA THR A 332 -22.93 13.60 -2.27
C THR A 332 -22.00 13.08 -1.19
N ASN A 333 -22.38 13.25 0.06
CA ASN A 333 -21.64 12.71 1.20
C ASN A 333 -22.32 11.44 1.69
N VAL A 334 -21.56 10.36 1.84
CA VAL A 334 -21.94 9.19 2.64
C VAL A 334 -21.37 9.37 4.04
N ILE A 335 -22.26 9.49 5.02
CA ILE A 335 -21.92 9.83 6.40
C ILE A 335 -22.19 8.62 7.29
N LEU A 336 -21.15 8.17 7.99
CA LEU A 336 -21.20 7.08 8.97
C LEU A 336 -21.12 7.68 10.37
N ALA A 337 -22.17 7.51 11.17
CA ALA A 337 -22.23 8.03 12.53
C ALA A 337 -21.98 6.92 13.55
N TYR A 338 -20.90 7.07 14.31
CA TYR A 338 -20.51 6.20 15.41
C TYR A 338 -20.89 6.84 16.74
N GLU A 339 -21.63 6.11 17.57
CA GLU A 339 -22.06 6.56 18.90
C GLU A 339 -21.30 5.84 20.01
N HIS A 340 -21.09 6.53 21.12
CA HIS A 340 -20.49 6.01 22.34
C HIS A 340 -21.33 6.43 23.55
N ASP A 341 -21.43 5.58 24.58
CA ASP A 341 -22.28 5.83 25.76
C ASP A 341 -21.96 7.15 26.51
N THR A 342 -20.70 7.56 26.48
CA THR A 342 -20.18 8.71 27.25
C THR A 342 -19.34 9.71 26.46
N LEU A 343 -19.01 9.42 25.21
CA LEU A 343 -18.16 10.27 24.37
C LEU A 343 -19.01 10.84 23.24
N ASN A 344 -18.49 11.85 22.56
CA ASN A 344 -19.20 12.50 21.47
C ASN A 344 -19.43 11.53 20.31
N THR A 345 -20.56 11.68 19.63
CA THR A 345 -20.79 11.03 18.34
C THR A 345 -19.73 11.46 17.35
N ARG A 346 -19.23 10.52 16.54
CA ARG A 346 -18.25 10.78 15.48
C ARG A 346 -18.84 10.45 14.14
N GLU A 347 -18.79 11.41 13.23
CA GLU A 347 -19.21 11.26 11.85
C GLU A 347 -17.99 11.19 10.93
N ILE A 348 -17.90 10.11 10.19
CA ILE A 348 -16.92 9.91 9.13
C ILE A 348 -17.62 10.21 7.82
N VAL A 349 -17.06 11.13 7.03
CA VAL A 349 -17.66 11.59 5.79
C VAL A 349 -16.83 11.12 4.61
N VAL A 350 -17.41 10.23 3.80
CA VAL A 350 -16.89 9.87 2.48
C VAL A 350 -17.57 10.77 1.45
N SER A 351 -16.79 11.59 0.77
CA SER A 351 -17.30 12.56 -0.20
C SER A 351 -17.23 11.98 -1.60
N LEU A 352 -18.35 11.98 -2.31
CA LEU A 352 -18.45 11.65 -3.72
C LEU A 352 -18.63 12.96 -4.46
N ASN A 353 -17.70 13.34 -5.33
CA ASN A 353 -17.76 14.58 -6.10
C ASN A 353 -18.78 14.49 -7.27
N ALA A 354 -19.99 14.04 -6.94
CA ALA A 354 -21.04 13.67 -7.86
C ALA A 354 -22.42 13.97 -7.27
N THR A 355 -23.40 14.13 -8.14
CA THR A 355 -24.80 14.43 -7.77
C THR A 355 -25.73 13.35 -8.30
N GLY A 356 -26.84 13.10 -7.60
CA GLY A 356 -27.78 12.06 -8.01
C GLY A 356 -27.28 10.63 -7.78
N VAL A 357 -26.28 10.45 -6.89
CA VAL A 357 -25.85 9.14 -6.41
C VAL A 357 -27.03 8.42 -5.76
N SER A 358 -27.19 7.15 -6.11
CA SER A 358 -28.28 6.32 -5.64
C SER A 358 -27.77 5.26 -4.66
N CYS A 359 -28.67 4.70 -3.85
CA CYS A 359 -28.30 3.62 -2.93
C CYS A 359 -27.91 2.31 -3.63
N SER A 360 -28.07 2.19 -4.97
CA SER A 360 -27.53 1.02 -5.69
C SER A 360 -26.05 1.16 -6.00
N ASP A 361 -25.52 2.38 -5.93
CA ASP A 361 -24.11 2.67 -6.20
C ASP A 361 -23.26 2.47 -4.93
N ILE A 362 -23.92 2.35 -3.77
CA ILE A 362 -23.27 2.30 -2.45
C ILE A 362 -23.60 0.99 -1.73
N GLU A 363 -22.57 0.31 -1.28
CA GLU A 363 -22.64 -0.81 -0.36
C GLU A 363 -21.87 -0.45 0.91
N VAL A 364 -22.42 -0.80 2.08
CA VAL A 364 -21.71 -0.64 3.35
C VAL A 364 -21.72 -1.98 4.05
N GLU A 365 -20.54 -2.43 4.43
CA GLU A 365 -20.35 -3.61 5.26
C GLU A 365 -19.87 -3.17 6.64
N TYR A 366 -20.43 -3.75 7.70
CA TYR A 366 -20.03 -3.48 9.06
C TYR A 366 -19.82 -4.79 9.81
N LEU A 367 -18.59 -5.05 10.23
CA LEU A 367 -18.20 -6.28 10.93
C LEU A 367 -18.60 -7.57 10.18
N GLY A 368 -18.50 -7.56 8.84
CA GLY A 368 -18.77 -8.70 7.97
C GLY A 368 -20.24 -8.92 7.59
N GLU A 369 -21.11 -7.95 7.89
CA GLU A 369 -22.54 -8.00 7.51
C GLU A 369 -22.92 -6.74 6.73
N THR A 370 -23.77 -6.87 5.72
CA THR A 370 -24.29 -5.73 4.96
C THR A 370 -25.11 -4.80 5.88
N TYR A 371 -24.72 -3.54 5.95
CA TYR A 371 -25.43 -2.48 6.66
C TYR A 371 -26.39 -1.74 5.71
N PRO A 372 -27.65 -1.53 6.09
CA PRO A 372 -28.62 -0.89 5.20
C PRO A 372 -28.28 0.59 5.00
N VAL A 373 -28.10 0.99 3.74
CA VAL A 373 -28.07 2.40 3.33
C VAL A 373 -29.51 2.86 3.05
N PRO A 374 -30.04 3.86 3.77
CA PRO A 374 -31.39 4.36 3.54
C PRO A 374 -31.54 4.88 2.10
N THR A 375 -32.65 4.53 1.45
CA THR A 375 -33.05 5.20 0.20
C THR A 375 -33.42 6.65 0.53
N THR A 376 -32.80 7.61 -0.14
CA THR A 376 -33.10 9.04 -0.02
C THR A 376 -34.56 9.41 -0.29
#